data_AF-A0A8H7V702-F1
#
_entry.id   AF-A0A8H7V702-F1
#
_cell.length_a   1.000
_cell.length_b   1.000
_cell.length_c   1.000
_cell.angle_alpha   90.00
_cell.angle_beta   90.00
_cell.angle_gamma   90.00
#
_symmetry.space_group_name_H-M   'P 1'
#
loop_
_entity.id
_entity.type
_entity.pdbx_description
1 polymer ?
#
loop_
_entity_poly.entity_id
_entity_poly.type
_entity_poly.pdbx_seq_one_letter_code
_entity_poly.pdbx_strand_id
1 'polypeptide(L)'
;MRVQQAANSTDANELRDFAEYLLCIAVFGNLHLPTVNREFLTSHAILTPKNKDVAVLNSLILDQFPGDASEFKSADAVDDPEDQIRYPNKLLNSLDPSDLPPHNLKLKVGCPIMLLRNLDTANGLCNGTRLIVRSWRQYVLEAEIATGRQAGTIVLIPHITLTPLQTQSPIIFKRTQFPVRLAFSMTINKAQGQTFNNVGLYLPEPPFAHGLLYVAMSWVQTPTTIRIMLNPDNSTQPDQEGFTTRNVVYHEVLL
;
A
#
# COMPACT_ATOMS: atom_id res chain seq x y z
N MET A 1 -37.26 28.34 1.35
CA MET A 1 -36.93 27.35 0.29
C MET A 1 -35.45 27.01 0.44
N ARG A 2 -35.12 25.99 1.24
CA ARG A 2 -33.74 25.53 1.44
C ARG A 2 -33.39 24.65 0.25
N VAL A 3 -32.50 25.11 -0.60
CA VAL A 3 -31.92 24.31 -1.68
C VAL A 3 -30.87 23.41 -1.02
N GLN A 4 -31.26 22.18 -0.65
CA GLN A 4 -30.29 21.10 -0.53
C GLN A 4 -29.91 20.73 -1.97
N GLN A 5 -28.80 21.30 -2.46
CA GLN A 5 -28.12 20.72 -3.61
C GLN A 5 -27.54 19.39 -3.13
N ALA A 6 -28.12 18.30 -3.59
CA ALA A 6 -27.43 17.02 -3.61
C ALA A 6 -26.16 17.23 -4.44
N ALA A 7 -24.98 17.19 -3.81
CA ALA A 7 -23.73 17.12 -4.56
C ALA A 7 -23.81 15.90 -5.48
N ASN A 8 -23.56 16.09 -6.78
CA ASN A 8 -23.54 14.97 -7.71
C ASN A 8 -22.41 14.01 -7.31
N SER A 9 -22.61 12.71 -7.54
CA SER A 9 -21.61 11.66 -7.22
C SER A 9 -20.24 11.90 -7.85
N THR A 10 -20.18 12.65 -8.95
CA THR A 10 -18.93 13.04 -9.62
C THR A 10 -18.14 14.06 -8.80
N ASP A 11 -18.81 15.08 -8.25
CA ASP A 11 -18.17 16.13 -7.44
C ASP A 11 -17.60 15.55 -6.14
N ALA A 12 -18.28 14.57 -5.55
CA ALA A 12 -17.82 13.88 -4.34
C ALA A 12 -16.55 13.03 -4.59
N ASN A 13 -16.45 12.40 -5.77
CA ASN A 13 -15.25 11.64 -6.14
C ASN A 13 -14.08 12.57 -6.42
N GLU A 14 -14.29 13.68 -7.14
CA GLU A 14 -13.24 14.67 -7.40
C GLU A 14 -12.70 15.29 -6.10
N LEU A 15 -13.58 15.61 -5.15
CA LEU A 15 -13.19 16.10 -3.82
C LEU A 15 -12.36 15.07 -3.05
N ARG A 16 -12.74 13.79 -3.12
CA ARG A 16 -12.00 12.70 -2.49
C ARG A 16 -10.61 12.54 -3.10
N ASP A 17 -10.52 12.50 -4.43
CA ASP A 17 -9.25 12.37 -5.14
C ASP A 17 -8.31 13.53 -4.81
N PHE A 18 -8.85 14.75 -4.76
CA PHE A 18 -8.09 15.94 -4.34
C PHE A 18 -7.61 15.83 -2.87
N ALA A 19 -8.45 15.35 -1.96
CA ALA A 19 -8.06 15.19 -0.56
C ALA A 19 -7.01 14.07 -0.36
N GLU A 20 -7.09 12.97 -1.11
CA GLU A 20 -6.06 11.92 -1.14
C GLU A 20 -4.73 12.48 -1.65
N TYR A 21 -4.78 13.32 -2.68
CA TYR A 21 -3.60 14.03 -3.20
C TYR A 21 -2.99 14.96 -2.15
N LEU A 22 -3.81 15.74 -1.43
CA LEU A 22 -3.33 16.59 -0.34
C LEU A 22 -2.69 15.78 0.79
N LEU A 23 -3.22 14.61 1.14
CA LEU A 23 -2.59 13.73 2.13
C LEU A 23 -1.21 13.26 1.66
N CYS A 24 -1.08 12.90 0.38
CA CYS A 24 0.20 12.51 -0.20
C CYS A 24 1.24 13.64 -0.07
N ILE A 25 0.87 14.88 -0.40
CA ILE A 25 1.72 16.05 -0.22
C ILE A 25 2.05 16.30 1.26
N ALA A 26 1.07 16.18 2.15
CA ALA A 26 1.27 16.44 3.57
C ALA A 26 2.27 15.48 4.22
N VAL A 27 2.39 14.26 3.68
CA VAL A 27 3.34 13.25 4.16
C VAL A 27 4.66 13.33 3.41
N PHE A 28 4.66 13.28 2.09
CA PHE A 28 5.89 13.16 1.30
C PHE A 28 6.46 14.49 0.81
N GLY A 29 5.72 15.59 0.94
CA GLY A 29 6.12 16.89 0.41
C GLY A 29 6.38 16.85 -1.10
N ASN A 30 7.42 17.55 -1.54
CA ASN A 30 7.84 17.53 -2.94
C ASN A 30 8.83 16.38 -3.19
N LEU A 31 8.35 15.35 -3.89
CA LEU A 31 9.11 14.13 -4.22
C LEU A 31 10.27 14.37 -5.21
N HIS A 32 10.37 15.54 -5.83
CA HIS A 32 11.46 15.88 -6.75
C HIS A 32 12.69 16.48 -6.05
N LEU A 33 12.62 16.71 -4.73
CA LEU A 33 13.73 17.32 -4.00
C LEU A 33 14.92 16.35 -3.86
N PRO A 34 16.17 16.85 -3.88
CA PRO A 34 17.36 16.02 -3.66
C PRO A 34 17.40 15.31 -2.30
N THR A 35 16.63 15.81 -1.32
CA THR A 35 16.49 15.21 0.01
C THR A 35 15.69 13.91 0.01
N VAL A 36 14.99 13.60 -1.08
CA VAL A 36 14.21 12.37 -1.23
C VAL A 36 15.17 11.22 -1.52
N ASN A 37 15.70 10.66 -0.44
CA ASN A 37 16.64 9.54 -0.46
C ASN A 37 15.99 8.30 0.20
N ARG A 38 16.77 7.21 0.32
CA ARG A 38 16.34 5.98 0.98
C ARG A 38 15.80 6.24 2.40
N GLU A 39 16.53 6.99 3.21
CA GLU A 39 16.16 7.26 4.61
C GLU A 39 14.81 7.98 4.68
N PHE A 40 14.64 9.03 3.87
CA PHE A 40 13.37 9.74 3.73
C PHE A 40 12.23 8.79 3.36
N LEU A 41 12.39 7.99 2.30
CA LEU A 41 11.34 7.06 1.85
C LEU A 41 11.04 5.96 2.87
N THR A 42 12.02 5.57 3.68
CA THR A 42 11.81 4.59 4.74
C THR A 42 11.12 5.18 5.96
N SER A 43 11.37 6.45 6.29
CA SER A 43 10.81 7.11 7.45
C SER A 43 9.41 7.69 7.21
N HIS A 44 8.93 7.67 5.96
CA HIS A 44 7.63 8.18 5.56
C HIS A 44 6.73 7.03 5.09
N ALA A 45 5.47 7.05 5.51
CA ALA A 45 4.47 6.11 5.01
C ALA A 45 3.04 6.65 5.15
N ILE A 46 2.13 6.18 4.30
CA ILE A 46 0.69 6.31 4.53
C ILE A 46 0.11 4.95 4.94
N LEU A 47 -0.60 4.93 6.06
CA LEU A 47 -1.22 3.75 6.62
C LEU A 47 -2.73 3.78 6.39
N THR A 48 -3.29 2.64 6.01
CA THR A 48 -4.74 2.46 5.84
C THR A 48 -5.20 1.12 6.44
N PRO A 49 -6.46 0.97 6.86
CA PRO A 49 -7.00 -0.32 7.30
C PRO A 49 -7.11 -1.36 6.18
N LYS A 50 -7.37 -0.95 4.92
CA LYS A 50 -7.75 -1.87 3.83
C LYS A 50 -6.75 -1.86 2.67
N ASN A 51 -6.52 -3.03 2.07
CA ASN A 51 -5.61 -3.19 0.92
C ASN A 51 -6.09 -2.43 -0.34
N LYS A 52 -7.40 -2.28 -0.55
CA LYS A 52 -7.94 -1.55 -1.72
C LYS A 52 -7.41 -0.11 -1.78
N ASP A 53 -7.33 0.54 -0.62
CA ASP A 53 -6.92 1.95 -0.51
C ASP A 53 -5.38 2.07 -0.66
N VAL A 54 -4.62 1.04 -0.27
CA VAL A 54 -3.17 0.97 -0.48
C VAL A 54 -2.83 1.08 -1.97
N ALA A 55 -3.57 0.36 -2.82
CA ALA A 55 -3.30 0.36 -4.26
C ALA A 55 -3.52 1.75 -4.89
N VAL A 56 -4.63 2.42 -4.51
CA VAL A 56 -4.97 3.78 -4.99
C VAL A 56 -3.89 4.77 -4.58
N LEU A 57 -3.57 4.84 -3.28
CA LEU A 57 -2.58 5.78 -2.75
C LEU A 57 -1.19 5.54 -3.34
N ASN A 58 -0.75 4.28 -3.46
CA ASN A 58 0.55 4.00 -4.07
C ASN A 58 0.62 4.42 -5.54
N SER A 59 -0.46 4.26 -6.31
CA SER A 59 -0.52 4.73 -7.70
C SER A 59 -0.40 6.25 -7.75
N LEU A 60 -1.20 6.96 -6.94
CA LEU A 60 -1.21 8.43 -6.90
C LEU A 60 0.15 9.02 -6.53
N ILE A 61 0.87 8.38 -5.61
CA ILE A 61 2.22 8.80 -5.19
C ILE A 61 3.25 8.47 -6.27
N LEU A 62 3.15 7.30 -6.90
CA LEU A 62 4.06 6.91 -7.98
C LEU A 62 3.95 7.85 -9.18
N ASP A 63 2.74 8.31 -9.52
CA ASP A 63 2.52 9.24 -10.64
C ASP A 63 3.28 10.56 -10.43
N GLN A 64 3.34 11.04 -9.19
CA GLN A 64 4.10 12.23 -8.77
C GLN A 64 5.60 11.97 -8.57
N PHE A 65 6.01 10.70 -8.45
CA PHE A 65 7.41 10.36 -8.17
C PHE A 65 8.28 10.64 -9.41
N PRO A 66 9.51 11.19 -9.25
CA PRO A 66 10.36 11.51 -10.40
C PRO A 66 10.77 10.28 -11.21
N GLY A 67 11.06 10.50 -12.49
CA GLY A 67 11.54 9.49 -13.43
C GLY A 67 10.44 8.79 -14.23
N ASP A 68 10.87 8.01 -15.22
CA ASP A 68 9.97 7.32 -16.14
C ASP A 68 9.41 6.05 -15.52
N ALA A 69 8.09 5.88 -15.66
CA ALA A 69 7.43 4.66 -15.23
C ALA A 69 7.71 3.52 -16.23
N SER A 70 8.01 2.34 -15.70
CA SER A 70 8.02 1.09 -16.46
C SER A 70 6.93 0.15 -15.96
N GLU A 71 6.27 -0.50 -16.91
CA GLU A 71 5.16 -1.42 -16.65
C GLU A 71 5.58 -2.87 -16.88
N PHE A 72 5.30 -3.73 -15.92
CA PHE A 72 5.55 -5.17 -15.99
C PHE A 72 4.22 -5.90 -15.88
N LYS A 73 3.81 -6.59 -16.95
CA LYS A 73 2.59 -7.40 -16.96
C LYS A 73 2.89 -8.82 -16.48
N SER A 74 2.05 -9.34 -15.60
CA SER A 74 2.15 -10.72 -15.15
C SER A 74 1.70 -11.70 -16.24
N ALA A 75 2.18 -12.94 -16.12
CA ALA A 75 1.60 -14.08 -16.81
C ALA A 75 0.75 -14.88 -15.82
N ASP A 76 -0.56 -14.90 -16.07
CA ASP A 76 -1.54 -15.58 -15.22
C ASP A 76 -2.04 -16.85 -15.91
N ALA A 77 -2.20 -17.93 -15.15
CA ALA A 77 -2.64 -19.22 -15.67
C ALA A 77 -3.41 -20.02 -14.61
N VAL A 78 -4.29 -20.91 -15.05
CA VAL A 78 -4.90 -21.96 -14.22
C VAL A 78 -4.39 -23.32 -14.67
N ASP A 79 -4.29 -24.26 -13.73
CA ASP A 79 -3.69 -25.57 -13.99
C ASP A 79 -4.63 -26.52 -14.76
N ASP A 80 -5.94 -26.43 -14.51
CA ASP A 80 -6.93 -27.29 -15.15
C ASP A 80 -7.35 -26.72 -16.53
N PRO A 81 -7.24 -27.50 -17.62
CA PRO A 81 -7.73 -27.09 -18.94
C PRO A 81 -9.22 -26.71 -18.99
N GLU A 82 -10.08 -27.34 -18.17
CA GLU A 82 -11.49 -26.97 -18.09
C GLU A 82 -11.66 -25.56 -17.50
N ASP A 83 -10.85 -25.25 -16.49
CA ASP A 83 -10.80 -23.93 -15.88
C ASP A 83 -10.22 -22.87 -16.82
N GLN A 84 -9.33 -23.22 -17.75
CA GLN A 84 -8.81 -22.28 -18.76
C GLN A 84 -9.91 -21.78 -19.70
N ILE A 85 -10.88 -22.64 -20.00
CA ILE A 85 -12.07 -22.27 -20.79
C ILE A 85 -13.02 -21.43 -19.94
N ARG A 86 -13.20 -21.80 -18.66
CA ARG A 86 -14.13 -21.15 -17.73
C ARG A 86 -13.67 -19.77 -17.27
N TYR A 87 -12.37 -19.58 -17.08
CA TYR A 87 -11.77 -18.37 -16.51
C TYR A 87 -10.87 -17.69 -17.55
N PRO A 88 -11.40 -16.74 -18.33
CA PRO A 88 -10.60 -16.05 -19.34
C PRO A 88 -9.47 -15.25 -18.68
N ASN A 89 -8.33 -15.14 -19.37
CA ASN A 89 -7.16 -14.38 -18.87
C ASN A 89 -7.50 -12.95 -18.41
N LYS A 90 -8.46 -12.28 -19.07
CA LYS A 90 -8.91 -10.95 -18.66
C LYS A 90 -9.48 -10.92 -17.24
N LEU A 91 -10.19 -11.97 -16.83
CA LEU A 91 -10.69 -12.12 -15.47
C LEU A 91 -9.53 -12.35 -14.50
N LEU A 92 -8.61 -13.27 -14.81
CA LEU A 92 -7.44 -13.55 -13.96
C LEU A 92 -6.61 -12.29 -13.73
N ASN A 93 -6.35 -11.53 -14.81
CA ASN A 93 -5.61 -10.28 -14.78
C ASN A 93 -6.30 -9.18 -13.93
N SER A 94 -7.63 -9.26 -13.74
CA SER A 94 -8.38 -8.32 -12.89
C SER A 94 -8.34 -8.68 -11.40
N LEU A 95 -7.94 -9.91 -11.05
CA LEU A 95 -7.81 -10.32 -9.65
C LEU A 95 -6.57 -9.68 -9.02
N ASP A 96 -6.76 -8.99 -7.89
CA ASP A 96 -5.68 -8.39 -7.10
C ASP A 96 -5.66 -8.91 -5.66
N PRO A 97 -5.39 -10.20 -5.43
CA PRO A 97 -5.31 -10.73 -4.08
C PRO A 97 -4.04 -10.20 -3.39
N SER A 98 -4.17 -9.84 -2.10
CA SER A 98 -3.14 -9.09 -1.36
C SER A 98 -1.79 -9.79 -1.20
N ASP A 99 -1.78 -11.10 -1.37
CA ASP A 99 -0.62 -11.97 -1.27
C ASP A 99 0.01 -12.30 -2.62
N LEU A 100 -0.55 -11.83 -3.74
CA LEU A 100 0.10 -11.83 -5.04
C LEU A 100 0.54 -10.42 -5.43
N PRO A 101 1.55 -10.26 -6.29
CA PRO A 101 1.82 -8.98 -6.94
C PRO A 101 0.67 -8.61 -7.90
N PRO A 102 0.48 -7.31 -8.20
CA PRO A 102 -0.53 -6.87 -9.15
C PRO A 102 -0.22 -7.40 -10.56
N HIS A 103 -1.26 -7.57 -11.38
CA HIS A 103 -1.08 -7.95 -12.78
C HIS A 103 -0.25 -6.92 -13.54
N ASN A 104 -0.62 -5.64 -13.45
CA ASN A 104 0.17 -4.54 -13.98
C ASN A 104 0.98 -3.90 -12.85
N LEU A 105 2.25 -4.27 -12.75
CA LEU A 105 3.18 -3.69 -11.79
C LEU A 105 3.88 -2.50 -12.44
N LYS A 106 3.59 -1.28 -11.96
CA LYS A 106 4.27 -0.05 -12.40
C LYS A 106 5.36 0.32 -11.40
N LEU A 107 6.57 0.59 -11.88
CA LEU A 107 7.72 0.97 -11.06
C LEU A 107 8.46 2.15 -11.67
N LYS A 108 9.13 2.93 -10.81
CA LYS A 108 10.09 3.97 -11.17
C LYS A 108 11.41 3.70 -10.44
N VAL A 109 12.54 4.06 -11.04
CA VAL A 109 13.84 3.96 -10.33
C VAL A 109 13.79 4.82 -9.08
N GLY A 110 14.21 4.29 -7.94
CA GLY A 110 14.21 4.96 -6.65
C GLY A 110 12.93 4.82 -5.84
N CYS A 111 11.84 4.28 -6.39
CA CYS A 111 10.61 4.12 -5.60
C CYS A 111 10.75 3.00 -4.54
N PRO A 112 10.10 3.11 -3.38
CA PRO A 112 10.05 2.05 -2.39
C PRO A 112 9.08 0.95 -2.81
N ILE A 113 9.51 -0.29 -2.64
CA ILE A 113 8.73 -1.50 -2.83
C ILE A 113 8.81 -2.39 -1.59
N MET A 114 7.93 -3.38 -1.48
CA MET A 114 7.88 -4.35 -0.41
C MET A 114 7.81 -5.76 -0.98
N LEU A 115 8.62 -6.66 -0.43
CA LEU A 115 8.66 -8.06 -0.82
C LEU A 115 7.45 -8.82 -0.27
N LEU A 116 6.84 -9.69 -1.08
CA LEU A 116 5.62 -10.43 -0.75
C LEU A 116 5.87 -11.90 -0.35
N ARG A 117 7.11 -12.37 -0.49
CA ARG A 117 7.51 -13.75 -0.19
C ARG A 117 8.85 -13.78 0.52
N ASN A 118 9.06 -14.85 1.27
CA ASN A 118 10.37 -15.18 1.79
C ASN A 118 11.21 -15.74 0.64
N LEU A 119 12.29 -15.05 0.27
CA LEU A 119 13.25 -15.52 -0.74
C LEU A 119 14.54 -16.00 -0.06
N ASP A 120 15.02 -15.23 0.90
CA ASP A 120 16.22 -15.53 1.67
C ASP A 120 16.15 -14.82 3.03
N THR A 121 15.49 -15.47 3.99
CA THR A 121 15.25 -14.89 5.32
C THR A 121 16.55 -14.67 6.10
N ALA A 122 17.58 -15.49 5.86
CA ALA A 122 18.89 -15.36 6.51
C ALA A 122 19.59 -14.05 6.11
N ASN A 123 19.42 -13.63 4.86
CA ASN A 123 19.98 -12.39 4.33
C ASN A 123 18.96 -11.23 4.28
N GLY A 124 17.88 -11.32 5.04
CA GLY A 124 16.92 -10.22 5.22
C GLY A 124 15.93 -10.04 4.07
N LEU A 125 15.77 -11.02 3.17
CA LEU A 125 14.75 -11.06 2.11
C LEU A 125 13.54 -11.86 2.55
N CYS A 126 12.83 -11.33 3.54
CA CYS A 126 11.56 -11.88 4.04
C CYS A 126 10.35 -11.08 3.53
N ASN A 127 9.15 -11.67 3.63
CA ASN A 127 7.89 -10.97 3.39
C ASN A 127 7.81 -9.71 4.28
N GLY A 128 7.46 -8.57 3.69
CA GLY A 128 7.43 -7.28 4.36
C GLY A 128 8.72 -6.48 4.24
N THR A 129 9.82 -7.07 3.77
CA THR A 129 11.09 -6.33 3.58
C THR A 129 10.88 -5.20 2.59
N ARG A 130 11.18 -3.97 3.01
CA ARG A 130 11.13 -2.79 2.15
C ARG A 130 12.44 -2.67 1.39
N LEU A 131 12.34 -2.39 0.09
CA LEU A 131 13.47 -2.24 -0.81
C LEU A 131 13.31 -0.92 -1.60
N ILE A 132 14.41 -0.37 -2.09
CA ILE A 132 14.43 0.75 -3.04
C ILE A 132 14.83 0.23 -4.41
N VAL A 133 14.02 0.51 -5.44
CA VAL A 133 14.34 0.08 -6.81
C VAL A 133 15.60 0.80 -7.31
N ARG A 134 16.55 0.04 -7.87
CA ARG A 134 17.79 0.60 -8.44
C ARG A 134 17.83 0.48 -9.94
N SER A 135 17.51 -0.70 -10.47
CA SER A 135 17.43 -0.94 -11.90
C SER A 135 16.62 -2.21 -12.17
N TRP A 136 16.38 -2.52 -13.43
CA TRP A 136 15.78 -3.80 -13.82
C TRP A 136 16.29 -4.24 -15.18
N ARG A 137 16.24 -5.54 -15.39
CA ARG A 137 16.31 -6.21 -16.68
C ARG A 137 15.03 -6.99 -16.91
N GLN A 138 14.93 -7.66 -18.06
CA GLN A 138 13.71 -8.35 -18.48
C GLN A 138 13.09 -9.29 -17.43
N TYR A 139 13.91 -9.96 -16.61
CA TYR A 139 13.46 -10.97 -15.64
C TYR A 139 14.04 -10.80 -14.23
N VAL A 140 14.77 -9.70 -13.99
CA VAL A 140 15.47 -9.46 -12.73
C VAL A 140 15.31 -8.00 -12.35
N LEU A 141 14.84 -7.76 -11.13
CA LEU A 141 14.72 -6.46 -10.50
C LEU A 141 15.88 -6.29 -9.52
N GLU A 142 16.71 -5.27 -9.74
CA GLU A 142 17.77 -4.90 -8.81
C GLU A 142 17.22 -3.88 -7.83
N ALA A 143 17.32 -4.19 -6.53
CA ALA A 143 16.83 -3.35 -5.48
C ALA A 143 17.80 -3.32 -4.30
N GLU A 144 17.71 -2.29 -3.48
CA GLU A 144 18.50 -2.12 -2.28
C GLU A 144 17.65 -2.34 -1.04
N ILE A 145 18.13 -3.09 -0.05
CA ILE A 145 17.42 -3.26 1.21
C ILE A 145 17.32 -1.92 1.94
N ALA A 146 16.09 -1.50 2.23
CA ALA A 146 15.84 -0.15 2.70
C ALA A 146 16.09 0.01 4.21
N THR A 147 15.73 -1.00 5.01
CA THR A 147 15.77 -0.96 6.49
C THR A 147 16.34 -2.24 7.11
N GLY A 148 16.67 -2.20 8.40
CA GLY A 148 17.14 -3.35 9.17
C GLY A 148 18.65 -3.60 9.07
N ARG A 149 19.09 -4.77 9.55
CA ARG A 149 20.52 -5.12 9.66
C ARG A 149 21.25 -5.15 8.32
N GLN A 150 20.54 -5.53 7.26
CA GLN A 150 21.10 -5.69 5.91
C GLN A 150 20.88 -4.44 5.04
N ALA A 151 20.47 -3.31 5.62
CA ALA A 151 20.15 -2.11 4.87
C ALA A 151 21.35 -1.58 4.07
N GLY A 152 21.11 -1.14 2.83
CA GLY A 152 22.17 -0.74 1.89
C GLY A 152 22.66 -1.87 0.98
N THR A 153 22.29 -3.12 1.27
CA THR A 153 22.69 -4.27 0.44
C THR A 153 21.89 -4.32 -0.86
N ILE A 154 22.59 -4.45 -1.99
CA ILE A 154 21.97 -4.67 -3.30
C ILE A 154 21.59 -6.14 -3.45
N VAL A 155 20.36 -6.38 -3.90
CA VAL A 155 19.77 -7.70 -4.08
C VAL A 155 19.09 -7.81 -5.45
N LEU A 156 19.04 -9.02 -5.97
CA LEU A 156 18.40 -9.34 -7.24
C LEU A 156 17.13 -10.14 -6.98
N ILE A 157 16.00 -9.60 -7.42
CA ILE A 157 14.68 -10.18 -7.25
C ILE A 157 14.20 -10.74 -8.59
N PRO A 158 14.08 -12.07 -8.76
CA PRO A 158 13.64 -12.67 -10.01
C PRO A 158 12.11 -12.64 -10.17
N HIS A 159 11.64 -12.83 -11.41
CA HIS A 159 10.26 -13.29 -11.64
C HIS A 159 10.08 -14.67 -11.01
N ILE A 160 9.00 -14.84 -10.24
CA ILE A 160 8.62 -16.15 -9.72
C ILE A 160 7.13 -16.40 -9.95
N THR A 161 6.78 -17.66 -10.15
CA THR A 161 5.39 -18.10 -10.22
C THR A 161 4.85 -18.28 -8.81
N LEU A 162 3.72 -17.62 -8.52
CA LEU A 162 3.10 -17.56 -7.22
C LEU A 162 1.67 -18.07 -7.30
N THR A 163 1.27 -18.83 -6.29
CA THR A 163 -0.14 -19.14 -6.01
C THR A 163 -0.63 -18.31 -4.82
N PRO A 164 -1.93 -17.95 -4.79
CA PRO A 164 -2.56 -17.41 -3.59
C PRO A 164 -2.35 -18.38 -2.42
N LEU A 165 -1.93 -17.83 -1.29
CA LEU A 165 -1.83 -18.52 0.01
C LEU A 165 -3.21 -18.72 0.63
N GLN A 166 -4.14 -17.80 0.37
CA GLN A 166 -5.52 -17.91 0.85
C GLN A 166 -6.42 -18.60 -0.17
N THR A 167 -6.93 -19.77 0.20
CA THR A 167 -7.84 -20.62 -0.59
C THR A 167 -9.30 -20.14 -0.58
N GLN A 168 -9.59 -18.94 -0.06
CA GLN A 168 -10.97 -18.41 -0.03
C GLN A 168 -11.44 -17.88 -1.39
N SER A 169 -10.53 -17.69 -2.34
CA SER A 169 -10.89 -17.39 -3.73
C SER A 169 -11.48 -18.64 -4.39
N PRO A 170 -12.64 -18.55 -5.07
CA PRO A 170 -13.20 -19.66 -5.83
C PRO A 170 -12.34 -20.03 -7.05
N ILE A 171 -11.40 -19.16 -7.44
CA ILE A 171 -10.48 -19.35 -8.55
C ILE A 171 -9.08 -19.50 -7.98
N ILE A 172 -8.48 -20.67 -8.16
CA ILE A 172 -7.09 -20.95 -7.86
C ILE A 172 -6.31 -20.76 -9.16
N PHE A 173 -5.45 -19.74 -9.20
CA PHE A 173 -4.62 -19.44 -10.36
C PHE A 173 -3.18 -19.17 -9.94
N LYS A 174 -2.27 -19.25 -10.91
CA LYS A 174 -0.85 -18.92 -10.78
C LYS A 174 -0.59 -17.58 -11.42
N ARG A 175 0.24 -16.76 -10.79
CA ARG A 175 0.72 -15.47 -11.30
C ARG A 175 2.24 -15.47 -11.33
N THR A 176 2.83 -15.25 -12.51
CA THR A 176 4.27 -15.09 -12.68
C THR A 176 4.62 -13.62 -12.82
N GLN A 177 5.37 -13.09 -11.85
CA GLN A 177 5.73 -11.66 -11.74
C GLN A 177 6.86 -11.48 -10.71
N PHE A 178 7.47 -10.30 -10.62
CA PHE A 178 8.27 -9.92 -9.44
C PHE A 178 7.42 -10.01 -8.17
N PRO A 179 7.87 -10.67 -7.09
CA PRO A 179 7.10 -10.85 -5.86
C PRO A 179 7.10 -9.59 -4.99
N VAL A 180 6.75 -8.44 -5.56
CA VAL A 180 6.82 -7.13 -4.91
C VAL A 180 5.55 -6.30 -5.15
N ARG A 181 5.31 -5.34 -4.25
CA ARG A 181 4.31 -4.26 -4.40
C ARG A 181 4.95 -2.92 -4.05
N LEU A 182 4.39 -1.81 -4.53
CA LEU A 182 4.77 -0.47 -4.09
C LEU A 182 4.56 -0.32 -2.57
N ALA A 183 5.40 0.49 -1.94
CA ALA A 183 5.47 0.60 -0.48
C ALA A 183 5.61 2.05 0.02
N PHE A 184 4.98 3.00 -0.67
CA PHE A 184 4.74 4.34 -0.11
C PHE A 184 3.60 4.29 0.91
N SER A 185 2.55 3.54 0.59
CA SER A 185 1.47 3.21 1.50
C SER A 185 1.41 1.71 1.79
N MET A 186 0.87 1.36 2.96
CA MET A 186 0.66 -0.03 3.38
C MET A 186 -0.49 -0.14 4.37
N THR A 187 -0.91 -1.36 4.68
CA THR A 187 -1.92 -1.54 5.72
C THR A 187 -1.34 -1.36 7.12
N ILE A 188 -2.16 -0.91 8.07
CA ILE A 188 -1.76 -0.78 9.48
C ILE A 188 -1.18 -2.10 10.03
N ASN A 189 -1.79 -3.23 9.66
CA ASN A 189 -1.30 -4.56 10.04
C ASN A 189 0.10 -4.86 9.49
N LYS A 190 0.41 -4.42 8.26
CA LYS A 190 1.73 -4.62 7.64
C LYS A 190 2.79 -3.66 8.20
N ALA A 191 2.37 -2.50 8.69
CA ALA A 191 3.22 -1.53 9.35
C ALA A 191 3.60 -1.91 10.78
N GLN A 192 2.95 -2.93 11.36
CA GLN A 192 3.23 -3.35 12.74
C GLN A 192 4.69 -3.77 12.91
N GLY A 193 5.37 -3.15 13.87
CA GLY A 193 6.79 -3.38 14.18
C GLY A 193 7.75 -2.46 13.41
N GLN A 194 7.27 -1.46 12.66
CA GLN A 194 8.10 -0.56 11.87
C GLN A 194 8.22 0.86 12.44
N THR A 195 9.43 1.40 12.32
CA THR A 195 9.88 2.78 12.55
C THR A 195 9.40 3.85 11.56
N PHE A 196 8.50 4.79 11.87
CA PHE A 196 8.24 5.93 10.98
C PHE A 196 8.45 7.28 11.68
N ASN A 197 8.98 8.25 10.93
CA ASN A 197 9.16 9.62 11.40
C ASN A 197 8.02 10.54 10.97
N ASN A 198 7.32 10.23 9.88
CA ASN A 198 6.17 11.02 9.43
C ASN A 198 5.14 10.09 8.77
N VAL A 199 3.92 10.11 9.30
CA VAL A 199 2.89 9.11 8.99
C VAL A 199 1.60 9.80 8.55
N GLY A 200 1.10 9.41 7.40
CA GLY A 200 -0.29 9.66 7.02
C GLY A 200 -1.17 8.52 7.49
N LEU A 201 -2.32 8.82 8.08
CA LEU A 201 -3.35 7.84 8.41
C LEU A 201 -4.59 8.14 7.57
N TYR A 202 -4.88 7.25 6.62
CA TYR A 202 -6.01 7.37 5.70
C TYR A 202 -7.16 6.47 6.17
N LEU A 203 -8.25 7.09 6.64
CA LEU A 203 -9.43 6.41 7.18
C LEU A 203 -10.70 6.90 6.45
N PRO A 204 -10.94 6.45 5.20
CA PRO A 204 -12.17 6.78 4.48
C PRO A 204 -13.39 6.13 5.13
N GLU A 205 -13.18 5.03 5.84
CA GLU A 205 -14.17 4.33 6.67
C GLU A 205 -13.57 4.12 8.06
N PRO A 206 -14.39 4.03 9.13
CA PRO A 206 -13.90 3.73 10.47
C PRO A 206 -13.11 2.40 10.53
N PRO A 207 -12.07 2.30 11.38
CA PRO A 207 -11.37 1.05 11.62
C PRO A 207 -12.33 -0.09 12.00
N PHE A 208 -12.14 -1.27 11.41
CA PHE A 208 -13.05 -2.41 11.55
C PHE A 208 -12.62 -3.44 12.60
N ALA A 209 -11.38 -3.34 13.11
CA ALA A 209 -10.81 -4.32 14.03
C ALA A 209 -10.20 -3.63 15.25
N HIS A 210 -10.13 -4.41 16.33
CA HIS A 210 -9.60 -3.97 17.60
C HIS A 210 -8.13 -3.54 17.51
N GLY A 211 -7.81 -2.43 18.17
CA GLY A 211 -6.44 -1.98 18.34
C GLY A 211 -5.80 -1.39 17.09
N LEU A 212 -6.45 -1.38 15.92
CA LEU A 212 -5.89 -0.81 14.68
C LEU A 212 -5.50 0.65 14.84
N LEU A 213 -6.37 1.47 15.44
CA LEU A 213 -6.07 2.88 15.66
C LEU A 213 -4.95 3.06 16.68
N TYR A 214 -4.95 2.27 17.75
CA TYR A 214 -3.86 2.27 18.74
C TYR A 214 -2.51 1.92 18.10
N VAL A 215 -2.48 0.85 17.31
CA VAL A 215 -1.29 0.44 16.55
C VAL A 215 -0.85 1.59 15.65
N ALA A 216 -1.74 2.15 14.83
CA ALA A 216 -1.39 3.25 13.92
C ALA A 216 -0.79 4.47 14.65
N MET A 217 -1.36 4.86 15.80
CA MET A 217 -0.90 6.00 16.59
C MET A 217 0.40 5.72 17.35
N SER A 218 0.68 4.46 17.71
CA SER A 218 1.88 4.06 18.46
C SER A 218 3.19 4.27 17.68
N TRP A 219 3.12 4.42 16.36
CA TRP A 219 4.29 4.61 15.48
C TRP A 219 4.75 6.05 15.36
N VAL A 220 4.07 6.98 16.01
CA VAL A 220 4.31 8.42 15.87
C VAL A 220 5.08 8.91 17.08
N GLN A 221 6.33 9.34 16.86
CA GLN A 221 7.18 9.86 17.94
C GLN A 221 6.69 11.22 18.44
N THR A 222 6.09 12.04 17.57
CA THR A 222 5.61 13.38 17.91
C THR A 222 4.27 13.70 17.23
N PRO A 223 3.30 14.35 17.93
CA PRO A 223 2.00 14.66 17.35
C PRO A 223 2.03 15.50 16.06
N THR A 224 3.11 16.24 15.81
CA THR A 224 3.30 17.06 14.60
C THR A 224 3.61 16.23 13.35
N THR A 225 4.00 14.97 13.54
CA THR A 225 4.43 14.05 12.48
C THR A 225 3.35 13.06 12.05
N ILE A 226 2.11 13.23 12.54
CA ILE A 226 0.96 12.47 12.04
C ILE A 226 -0.02 13.38 11.31
N ARG A 227 -0.46 12.92 10.14
CA ARG A 227 -1.53 13.55 9.36
C ARG A 227 -2.68 12.56 9.25
N ILE A 228 -3.84 12.89 9.80
CA ILE A 228 -5.01 11.99 9.77
C ILE A 228 -6.03 12.56 8.79
N MET A 229 -6.44 11.74 7.82
CA MET A 229 -7.53 12.04 6.90
C MET A 229 -8.72 11.15 7.24
N LEU A 230 -9.83 11.80 7.58
CA LEU A 230 -11.11 11.17 7.88
C LEU A 230 -12.13 11.57 6.82
N ASN A 231 -13.10 10.70 6.54
CA ASN A 231 -14.29 11.11 5.80
C ASN A 231 -15.26 11.85 6.75
N PRO A 232 -15.62 13.13 6.48
CA PRO A 232 -16.56 13.90 7.30
C PRO A 232 -17.89 13.21 7.55
N ASP A 233 -18.41 12.51 6.54
CA ASP A 233 -19.72 11.83 6.60
C ASP A 233 -19.72 10.66 7.59
N ASN A 234 -18.54 10.15 7.94
CA ASN A 234 -18.36 9.08 8.91
C ASN A 234 -18.06 9.60 10.32
N SER A 235 -18.18 10.91 10.57
CA SER A 235 -17.99 11.48 11.90
C SER A 235 -19.05 10.95 12.86
N THR A 236 -18.61 10.33 13.95
CA THR A 236 -19.50 9.79 14.99
C THR A 236 -20.19 10.87 15.82
N GLN A 237 -19.71 12.12 15.75
CA GLN A 237 -20.27 13.28 16.45
C GLN A 237 -20.24 14.48 15.50
N PRO A 238 -21.27 14.66 14.65
CA PRO A 238 -21.31 15.75 13.67
C PRO A 238 -21.49 17.15 14.31
N ASP A 239 -21.93 17.22 15.58
CA ASP A 239 -22.28 18.47 16.26
C ASP A 239 -21.17 19.06 17.16
N GLN A 240 -19.98 18.45 17.20
CA GLN A 240 -18.82 18.98 17.93
C GLN A 240 -17.77 19.60 16.99
N GLU A 241 -17.02 20.59 17.48
CA GLU A 241 -15.85 21.11 16.74
C GLU A 241 -14.80 19.99 16.56
N GLY A 242 -14.72 19.45 15.35
CA GLY A 242 -13.71 18.48 14.95
C GLY A 242 -14.26 17.28 14.18
N PHE A 243 -13.35 16.44 13.68
CA PHE A 243 -13.70 15.17 13.04
C PHE A 243 -13.40 14.01 14.00
N THR A 244 -14.38 13.12 14.17
CA THR A 244 -14.24 11.96 15.07
C THR A 244 -14.34 10.65 14.28
N THR A 245 -13.70 9.59 14.75
CA THR A 245 -13.86 8.25 14.16
C THR A 245 -14.01 7.22 15.27
N ARG A 246 -14.76 6.15 15.00
CA ARG A 246 -14.99 5.09 15.96
C ARG A 246 -13.70 4.31 16.20
N ASN A 247 -13.26 4.26 17.45
CA ASN A 247 -12.22 3.31 17.87
C ASN A 247 -12.88 1.99 18.30
N VAL A 248 -12.39 0.86 17.78
CA VAL A 248 -12.87 -0.47 18.17
C VAL A 248 -11.97 -1.00 19.30
N VAL A 249 -12.53 -1.10 20.51
CA VAL A 249 -11.83 -1.59 21.71
C VAL A 249 -12.61 -2.78 22.29
N TYR A 250 -12.01 -3.98 22.29
CA TYR A 250 -12.51 -5.12 23.04
C TYR A 250 -11.85 -5.11 24.42
N HIS A 251 -12.64 -4.91 25.47
CA HIS A 251 -12.14 -4.82 26.85
C HIS A 251 -11.67 -6.17 27.42
N GLU A 252 -12.04 -7.28 26.78
CA GLU A 252 -11.68 -8.65 27.20
C GLU A 252 -10.22 -9.01 26.92
N VAL A 253 -9.50 -8.20 26.13
CA VAL A 253 -8.10 -8.46 25.70
C VAL A 253 -7.09 -7.59 26.47
N LEU A 254 -7.56 -6.72 27.37
CA LEU A 254 -6.72 -5.78 28.15
C LEU A 254 -6.29 -6.33 29.53
N LEU A 255 -6.19 -7.65 29.67
CA LEU A 255 -5.77 -8.34 30.91
C LEU A 255 -4.23 -8.51 30.97
#